data_AF-A0A543JBD4-F1
#
_entry.id   AF-A0A543JBD4-F1
#
_cell.length_a   1.000
_cell.length_b   1.000
_cell.length_c   1.000
_cell.angle_alpha   90.00
_cell.angle_beta   90.00
_cell.angle_gamma   90.00
#
_symmetry.space_group_name_H-M   'P 1'
#
loop_
_entity.id
_entity.type
_entity.pdbx_description
1 polymer ?
#
loop_
_entity_poly.entity_id
_entity_poly.type
_entity_poly.pdbx_seq_one_letter_code
_entity_poly.pdbx_strand_id
1 'polypeptide(L)'
;MTTRSLVTALALTAGALASSGTATAEPDPPCDRGEFCVWSGTRYAGEAHRLDLESANPRECIPLPDGFVARSFVNNLTRDTSVYQRETCSTEAEFTTYPGKGTYVPDAPFVVRAIQVWEP
;
A
#
# COMPACT_ATOMS: atom_id res chain seq x y z
N MET A 1 44.93 64.70 13.42
CA MET A 1 45.59 63.43 13.08
C MET A 1 45.45 62.55 14.33
N THR A 2 44.84 61.37 14.36
CA THR A 2 44.74 60.29 13.36
C THR A 2 43.68 59.29 13.84
N THR A 3 42.88 58.75 12.91
CA THR A 3 41.90 57.67 13.09
C THR A 3 42.54 56.37 13.59
N ARG A 4 41.81 55.58 14.39
CA ARG A 4 41.84 54.10 14.34
C ARG A 4 40.58 53.49 14.96
N SER A 5 39.66 53.09 14.09
CA SER A 5 38.65 52.06 14.40
C SER A 5 39.33 50.70 14.46
N LEU A 6 38.92 49.84 15.39
CA LEU A 6 39.04 48.39 15.25
C LEU A 6 37.76 47.75 15.82
N VAL A 7 37.01 47.14 14.91
CA VAL A 7 35.82 46.33 15.11
C VAL A 7 36.26 44.96 15.64
N THR A 8 35.63 44.47 16.71
CA THR A 8 35.82 43.07 17.16
C THR A 8 34.46 42.38 17.16
N ALA A 9 34.27 41.52 16.17
CA ALA A 9 33.11 40.67 15.97
C ALA A 9 33.04 39.58 17.05
N LEU A 10 31.84 39.26 17.54
CA LEU A 10 31.63 38.14 18.47
C LEU A 10 30.58 37.16 17.93
N ALA A 11 31.14 36.02 17.51
CA ALA A 11 30.64 34.64 17.61
C ALA A 11 29.26 34.27 17.04
N LEU A 12 29.33 33.77 15.81
CA LEU A 12 28.48 32.76 15.17
C LEU A 12 27.98 31.65 16.13
N THR A 13 26.66 31.51 16.25
CA THR A 13 26.00 30.26 16.68
C THR A 13 24.91 29.90 15.67
N ALA A 14 25.34 29.47 14.47
CA ALA A 14 24.45 28.94 13.45
C ALA A 14 25.01 27.59 12.99
N GLY A 15 24.56 26.50 13.60
CA GLY A 15 25.09 25.18 13.25
C GLY A 15 24.46 24.03 14.00
N ALA A 16 23.14 23.84 13.87
CA ALA A 16 22.50 22.57 14.24
C ALA A 16 21.11 22.41 13.60
N LEU A 17 20.96 22.68 12.29
CA LEU A 17 19.73 22.36 11.55
C LEU A 17 20.09 21.94 10.12
N ALA A 18 20.88 20.88 9.95
CA ALA A 18 21.16 20.35 8.62
C ALA A 18 21.27 18.82 8.67
N SER A 19 20.16 18.16 8.99
CA SER A 19 19.93 16.76 8.63
C SER A 19 18.44 16.53 8.46
N SER A 20 17.83 17.32 7.57
CA SER A 20 16.57 16.94 6.95
C SER A 20 16.91 15.93 5.87
N GLY A 21 17.03 14.66 6.24
CA GLY A 21 17.13 13.59 5.25
C GLY A 21 15.93 13.69 4.31
N THR A 22 16.18 13.77 3.00
CA THR A 22 15.12 13.70 2.00
C THR A 22 14.53 12.29 2.05
N ALA A 23 13.37 12.15 2.71
CA ALA A 23 12.61 10.91 2.64
C ALA A 23 12.24 10.69 1.16
N THR A 24 12.87 9.70 0.54
CA THR A 24 12.57 9.32 -0.83
C THR A 24 11.37 8.39 -0.75
N ALA A 25 10.24 8.77 -1.34
CA ALA A 25 9.09 7.88 -1.40
C ALA A 25 9.47 6.66 -2.27
N GLU A 26 9.22 5.47 -1.75
CA GLU A 26 9.30 4.26 -2.57
C GLU A 26 8.30 4.39 -3.73
N PRO A 27 8.66 3.98 -4.96
CA PRO A 27 7.72 3.98 -6.07
C PRO A 27 6.51 3.09 -5.73
N ASP A 28 5.34 3.50 -6.21
CA ASP A 28 4.12 2.71 -6.03
C ASP A 28 4.32 1.28 -6.58
N PRO A 29 3.76 0.26 -5.92
CA PRO A 29 3.87 -1.12 -6.39
C PRO A 29 3.22 -1.27 -7.77
N PRO A 30 3.73 -2.16 -8.63
CA PRO A 30 3.21 -2.35 -9.97
C PRO A 30 1.81 -2.99 -9.92
N CYS A 31 0.76 -2.17 -10.01
CA CYS A 31 -0.63 -2.59 -10.13
C CYS A 31 -1.41 -1.55 -10.94
N ASP A 32 -1.96 -1.94 -12.09
CA ASP A 32 -2.57 -0.97 -12.99
C ASP A 32 -3.99 -0.58 -12.54
N ARG A 33 -4.50 0.53 -13.09
CA ARG A 33 -5.88 0.95 -12.86
C ARG A 33 -6.83 -0.11 -13.42
N GLY A 34 -7.83 -0.49 -12.62
CA GLY A 34 -8.76 -1.57 -12.97
C GLY A 34 -8.28 -2.96 -12.56
N GLU A 35 -7.16 -3.09 -11.87
CA GLU A 35 -6.66 -4.38 -11.38
C GLU A 35 -6.83 -4.56 -9.86
N PHE A 36 -6.92 -5.82 -9.44
CA PHE A 36 -6.65 -6.20 -8.06
C PHE A 36 -5.35 -7.02 -8.04
N CYS A 37 -4.34 -6.52 -7.33
CA CYS A 37 -3.01 -7.16 -7.32
C CYS A 37 -2.69 -7.70 -5.93
N VAL A 38 -2.04 -8.86 -5.89
CA VAL A 38 -1.65 -9.52 -4.64
C VAL A 38 -0.19 -9.96 -4.66
N TRP A 39 0.43 -9.95 -3.49
CA TRP A 39 1.80 -10.39 -3.27
C TRP A 39 1.87 -11.37 -2.11
N SER A 40 2.78 -12.33 -2.21
CA SER A 40 2.95 -13.37 -1.19
C SER A 40 3.66 -12.83 0.05
N GLY A 41 4.49 -11.78 -0.10
CA GLY A 41 5.14 -11.06 0.98
C GLY A 41 4.36 -9.84 1.46
N THR A 42 4.77 -9.31 2.61
CA THR A 42 4.37 -7.96 3.06
C THR A 42 5.15 -6.92 2.26
N ARG A 43 4.74 -5.65 2.35
CA ARG A 43 5.31 -4.50 1.62
C ARG A 43 5.45 -4.76 0.12
N TYR A 44 4.48 -5.48 -0.47
CA TYR A 44 4.45 -5.83 -1.89
C TYR A 44 5.68 -6.64 -2.35
N ALA A 45 6.28 -7.42 -1.44
CA ALA A 45 7.45 -8.22 -1.75
C ALA A 45 7.08 -9.49 -2.53
N GLY A 46 7.87 -9.76 -3.57
CA GLY A 46 7.72 -10.91 -4.46
C GLY A 46 7.12 -10.54 -5.81
N GLU A 47 6.76 -11.56 -6.59
CA GLU A 47 6.06 -11.37 -7.85
C GLU A 47 4.61 -10.92 -7.62
N ALA A 48 4.17 -9.92 -8.38
CA ALA A 48 2.79 -9.44 -8.35
C ALA A 48 1.89 -10.40 -9.13
N HIS A 49 0.87 -10.95 -8.48
CA HIS A 49 -0.21 -11.65 -9.18
C HIS A 49 -1.36 -10.68 -9.42
N ARG A 50 -1.69 -10.48 -10.69
CA ARG A 50 -2.79 -9.60 -11.13
C ARG A 50 -4.05 -10.42 -11.33
N LEU A 51 -5.14 -9.95 -10.76
CA LEU A 51 -6.46 -10.53 -10.93
C LEU A 51 -7.32 -9.54 -11.71
N ASP A 52 -7.79 -9.98 -12.87
CA ASP A 52 -8.85 -9.27 -13.60
C ASP A 52 -10.19 -9.64 -12.98
N LEU A 53 -10.70 -8.72 -12.15
CA LEU A 53 -11.98 -8.86 -11.45
C LEU A 53 -13.01 -7.85 -11.95
N GLU A 54 -12.75 -7.13 -13.05
CA GLU A 54 -13.68 -6.13 -13.58
C GLU A 54 -15.00 -6.80 -14.00
N SER A 55 -14.89 -7.96 -14.65
CA SER A 55 -16.01 -8.77 -15.12
C SER A 55 -16.59 -9.73 -14.06
N ALA A 56 -16.02 -9.78 -12.87
CA ALA A 56 -16.47 -10.67 -11.80
C ALA A 56 -17.91 -10.36 -11.36
N ASN A 57 -18.73 -11.39 -11.17
CA ASN A 57 -20.09 -11.19 -10.68
C ASN A 57 -20.04 -10.62 -9.25
N PRO A 58 -20.89 -9.63 -8.91
CA PRO A 58 -20.96 -9.13 -7.54
C PRO A 58 -21.26 -10.25 -6.54
N ARG A 59 -20.55 -10.24 -5.40
CA ARG A 59 -20.68 -11.20 -4.30
C ARG A 59 -20.33 -12.66 -4.64
N GLU A 60 -19.80 -12.92 -5.82
CA GLU A 60 -19.20 -14.21 -6.14
C GLU A 60 -17.90 -14.40 -5.33
N CYS A 61 -17.72 -15.58 -4.74
CA CYS A 61 -16.48 -15.91 -4.03
C CYS A 61 -15.41 -16.36 -5.01
N ILE A 62 -14.28 -15.65 -5.01
CA ILE A 62 -13.18 -15.90 -5.94
C ILE A 62 -11.96 -16.30 -5.10
N PRO A 63 -11.64 -17.61 -5.00
CA PRO A 63 -10.42 -18.05 -4.35
C PRO A 63 -9.20 -17.58 -5.14
N LEU A 64 -8.10 -17.30 -4.44
CA LEU A 64 -6.84 -17.01 -5.11
C LEU A 64 -6.34 -18.27 -5.84
N PRO A 65 -5.77 -18.13 -7.05
CA PRO A 65 -5.39 -19.27 -7.87
C PRO A 65 -4.32 -20.13 -7.18
N ASP A 66 -4.35 -21.44 -7.45
CA ASP A 66 -3.35 -22.41 -6.98
C ASP A 66 -3.09 -22.40 -5.45
N GLY A 67 -4.09 -22.01 -4.66
CA GLY A 67 -3.96 -21.90 -3.20
C GLY A 67 -3.06 -20.75 -2.75
N PHE A 68 -2.86 -19.74 -3.60
CA PHE A 68 -2.01 -18.60 -3.31
C PHE A 68 -2.42 -17.89 -2.02
N VAL A 69 -1.41 -17.43 -1.29
CA VAL A 69 -1.54 -16.82 0.03
C VAL A 69 -0.97 -15.41 -0.01
N ALA A 70 -1.84 -14.40 -0.07
CA ALA A 70 -1.38 -13.02 -0.10
C ALA A 70 -1.18 -12.44 1.30
N ARG A 71 -0.16 -11.59 1.43
CA ARG A 71 0.17 -10.84 2.65
C ARG A 71 0.17 -9.31 2.45
N SER A 72 0.10 -8.87 1.19
CA SER A 72 -0.18 -7.50 0.82
C SER A 72 -0.93 -7.46 -0.50
N PHE A 73 -1.68 -6.39 -0.74
CA PHE A 73 -2.51 -6.25 -1.94
C PHE A 73 -2.84 -4.79 -2.24
N VAL A 74 -3.32 -4.57 -3.47
CA VAL A 74 -3.82 -3.29 -3.95
C VAL A 74 -5.19 -3.50 -4.59
N ASN A 75 -6.17 -2.68 -4.22
CA ASN A 75 -7.46 -2.58 -4.90
C ASN A 75 -7.49 -1.30 -5.77
N ASN A 76 -7.13 -1.44 -7.04
CA ASN A 76 -7.25 -0.39 -8.05
C ASN A 76 -8.50 -0.56 -8.93
N LEU A 77 -9.39 -1.49 -8.60
CA LEU A 77 -10.73 -1.60 -9.21
C LEU A 77 -11.54 -0.35 -8.91
N THR A 78 -12.59 -0.08 -9.69
CA THR A 78 -13.57 0.96 -9.35
C THR A 78 -14.50 0.57 -8.20
N ARG A 79 -14.55 -0.73 -7.87
CA ARG A 79 -15.49 -1.38 -6.96
C ARG A 79 -14.86 -1.68 -5.61
N ASP A 80 -15.68 -1.66 -4.56
CA ASP A 80 -15.27 -2.10 -3.24
C ASP A 80 -15.04 -3.61 -3.25
N THR A 81 -14.11 -4.07 -2.42
CA THR A 81 -13.66 -5.47 -2.42
C THR A 81 -13.49 -5.98 -1.00
N SER A 82 -14.11 -7.13 -0.69
CA SER A 82 -13.84 -7.88 0.54
C SER A 82 -12.72 -8.89 0.32
N VAL A 83 -11.76 -8.93 1.24
CA VAL A 83 -10.73 -9.97 1.30
C VAL A 83 -11.00 -10.90 2.48
N TYR A 84 -10.74 -12.19 2.31
CA TYR A 84 -11.09 -13.24 3.27
C TYR A 84 -9.88 -14.08 3.67
N GLN A 85 -9.80 -14.47 4.94
CA GLN A 85 -8.80 -15.41 5.44
C GLN A 85 -9.03 -16.84 4.94
N ARG A 86 -10.28 -17.20 4.63
CA ARG A 86 -10.69 -18.50 4.09
C ARG A 86 -10.87 -18.44 2.58
N GLU A 87 -10.58 -19.54 1.91
CA GLU A 87 -10.74 -19.71 0.45
C GLU A 87 -12.21 -19.75 0.00
N THR A 88 -13.15 -20.00 0.92
CA THR A 88 -14.58 -20.12 0.64
C THR A 88 -15.37 -18.85 0.93
N CYS A 89 -14.69 -17.72 1.19
CA CYS A 89 -15.31 -16.46 1.62
C CYS A 89 -16.23 -16.60 2.85
N SER A 90 -15.90 -17.54 3.75
CA SER A 90 -16.64 -17.73 5.00
C SER A 90 -16.48 -16.51 5.92
N THR A 91 -17.60 -16.06 6.49
CA THR A 91 -17.64 -14.99 7.50
C THR A 91 -17.40 -15.51 8.92
N GLU A 92 -17.19 -16.82 9.09
CA GLU A 92 -16.80 -17.42 10.39
C GLU A 92 -15.31 -17.20 10.71
N ALA A 93 -14.54 -16.71 9.73
CA ALA A 93 -13.16 -16.27 9.89
C ALA A 93 -13.04 -14.78 9.53
N GLU A 94 -11.83 -14.22 9.68
CA GLU A 94 -11.61 -12.81 9.40
C GLU A 94 -11.83 -12.45 7.94
N PHE A 95 -12.54 -11.35 7.73
CA PHE A 95 -12.67 -10.68 6.44
C PHE A 95 -12.74 -9.17 6.65
N THR A 96 -12.41 -8.41 5.62
CA THR A 96 -12.50 -6.94 5.67
C THR A 96 -12.79 -6.40 4.28
N THR A 97 -13.69 -5.42 4.20
CA THR A 97 -14.01 -4.70 2.96
C THR A 97 -13.17 -3.46 2.83
N TYR A 98 -12.57 -3.27 1.66
CA TYR A 98 -11.74 -2.13 1.32
C TYR A 98 -12.37 -1.36 0.15
N PRO A 99 -12.29 -0.02 0.16
CA PRO A 99 -12.83 0.77 -0.92
C PRO A 99 -12.09 0.52 -2.24
N GLY A 100 -12.80 0.71 -3.35
CA GLY A 100 -12.19 0.80 -4.66
C GLY A 100 -11.38 2.10 -4.86
N LYS A 101 -10.93 2.30 -6.10
CA LYS A 101 -10.29 3.52 -6.62
C LYS A 101 -8.95 3.86 -5.95
N GLY A 102 -8.23 2.83 -5.51
CA GLY A 102 -6.88 2.95 -4.98
C GLY A 102 -6.79 2.75 -3.48
N THR A 103 -6.94 1.51 -3.03
CA THR A 103 -6.57 1.08 -1.67
C THR A 103 -5.26 0.30 -1.72
N TYR A 104 -4.28 0.73 -0.93
CA TYR A 104 -2.94 0.14 -0.84
C TYR A 104 -2.77 -0.47 0.56
N VAL A 105 -2.67 -1.80 0.64
CA VAL A 105 -2.55 -2.54 1.90
C VAL A 105 -1.19 -3.25 1.94
N PRO A 106 -0.15 -2.59 2.47
CA PRO A 106 1.21 -3.13 2.46
C PRO A 106 1.41 -4.22 3.52
N ASP A 107 0.52 -4.34 4.50
CA ASP A 107 0.55 -5.41 5.49
C ASP A 107 -0.89 -5.79 5.82
N ALA A 108 -1.35 -6.91 5.25
CA ALA A 108 -2.71 -7.37 5.45
C ALA A 108 -2.90 -7.84 6.91
N PRO A 109 -4.02 -7.50 7.58
CA PRO A 109 -4.24 -7.88 8.97
C PRO A 109 -4.36 -9.40 9.18
N PHE A 110 -4.57 -10.14 8.09
CA PHE A 110 -4.56 -11.59 8.01
C PHE A 110 -4.14 -12.01 6.60
N VAL A 111 -3.73 -13.27 6.44
CA VAL A 111 -3.43 -13.82 5.11
C VAL A 111 -4.67 -13.89 4.24
N VAL A 112 -4.64 -13.34 3.03
CA VAL A 112 -5.79 -13.36 2.12
C VAL A 112 -5.76 -14.62 1.26
N ARG A 113 -6.92 -15.27 1.11
CA ARG A 113 -7.12 -16.51 0.33
C ARG A 113 -8.27 -16.43 -0.67
N ALA A 114 -9.20 -15.52 -0.47
CA ALA A 114 -10.28 -15.29 -1.41
C ALA A 114 -10.73 -13.84 -1.38
N ILE A 115 -11.45 -13.47 -2.44
CA ILE A 115 -11.90 -12.11 -2.72
C ILE A 115 -13.39 -12.17 -3.11
N GLN A 116 -14.14 -11.14 -2.71
CA GLN A 116 -15.46 -10.82 -3.28
C GLN A 116 -15.48 -9.36 -3.71
N VAL A 117 -16.04 -9.09 -4.89
CA VAL A 117 -16.23 -7.72 -5.38
C VAL A 117 -17.69 -7.30 -5.22
N TRP A 118 -17.93 -6.06 -4.81
CA TRP A 118 -19.27 -5.51 -4.55
C TRP A 118 -19.80 -4.75 -5.77
N GLU A 119 -21.08 -4.41 -5.77
CA GLU A 119 -21.70 -3.60 -6.82
C GLU A 119 -20.93 -2.26 -7.04
N PRO A 120 -20.92 -1.68 -8.27
CA PRO A 120 -20.25 -0.40 -8.56
C PRO A 120 -20.81 0.81 -7.80
#